data_AF-A0A839ZWG5-F1
#
_entry.id   AF-A0A839ZWG5-F1
#
_cell.length_a   1.000
_cell.length_b   1.000
_cell.length_c   1.000
_cell.angle_alpha   90.00
_cell.angle_beta   90.00
_cell.angle_gamma   90.00
#
_symmetry.space_group_name_H-M   'P 1'
#
loop_
_entity.id
_entity.type
_entity.pdbx_description
1 polymer ?
#
loop_
_entity_poly.entity_id
_entity_poly.type
_entity_poly.pdbx_seq_one_letter_code
_entity_poly.pdbx_strand_id
1 'polypeptide(L)'
;MKVSGTSGVGSAAGPGKAKPAGGGGFQIAQPPAAAGAAQVARAGGVGGVMSVDAILALQDIGGPLERRRRAVGRAGKILDVLEDVKIALLSGDVSMDDLERLKRAVAEERQGCDDERLEGVLNEIETRAAVELAKLERANRAA
;
A
#
# COMPACT_ATOMS: atom_id res chain seq x y z
N MET A 1 35.19 6.77 38.74
CA MET A 1 34.14 7.83 38.80
C MET A 1 32.94 7.23 39.52
N LYS A 2 32.54 7.80 40.66
CA LYS A 2 31.59 7.22 41.64
C LYS A 2 30.18 7.73 41.35
N VAL A 3 29.24 6.81 41.13
CA VAL A 3 27.80 7.12 41.07
C VAL A 3 27.22 7.13 42.47
N SER A 4 26.40 8.13 42.79
CA SER A 4 25.58 8.16 44.00
C SER A 4 24.24 8.82 43.68
N GLY A 5 23.17 8.17 44.11
CA GLY A 5 21.78 8.47 43.76
C GLY A 5 21.06 9.42 44.71
N THR A 6 19.84 9.69 44.27
CA THR A 6 18.64 10.26 44.90
C THR A 6 18.69 10.67 46.39
N SER A 7 18.43 11.96 46.61
CA SER A 7 17.81 12.54 47.81
C SER A 7 17.18 13.88 47.35
N GLY A 8 16.06 14.38 47.86
CA GLY A 8 15.13 13.96 48.88
C GLY A 8 13.93 14.91 48.81
N VAL A 9 12.79 14.43 49.28
CA VAL A 9 11.49 15.13 49.31
C VAL A 9 11.50 16.29 50.31
N GLY A 10 10.91 17.43 49.93
CA GLY A 10 10.56 18.53 50.83
C GLY A 10 9.07 18.86 50.67
N SER A 11 8.32 18.75 51.77
CA SER A 11 6.86 18.90 51.81
C SER A 11 6.39 20.35 51.96
N ALA A 12 5.31 20.64 51.19
CA ALA A 12 4.10 21.39 51.53
C ALA A 12 4.15 22.88 51.96
N ALA A 13 3.54 23.73 51.12
CA ALA A 13 2.68 24.83 51.56
C ALA A 13 1.44 24.92 50.63
N GLY A 14 0.27 25.15 51.23
CA GLY A 14 -1.07 24.86 50.70
C GLY A 14 -1.67 25.78 49.61
N PRO A 15 -2.95 25.56 49.27
CA PRO A 15 -3.55 25.98 48.01
C PRO A 15 -4.00 27.44 48.01
N GLY A 16 -3.38 28.27 47.17
CA GLY A 16 -3.88 29.60 46.81
C GLY A 16 -4.92 29.52 45.68
N LYS A 17 -6.09 30.13 45.88
CA LYS A 17 -7.14 30.29 44.85
C LYS A 17 -6.61 31.12 43.68
N ALA A 18 -6.55 30.53 42.49
CA ALA A 18 -6.30 31.24 41.25
C ALA A 18 -7.62 31.76 40.62
N LYS A 19 -7.64 33.06 40.33
CA LYS A 19 -8.72 33.80 39.67
C LYS A 19 -8.73 33.47 38.17
N PRO A 20 -9.87 33.12 37.54
CA PRO A 20 -9.88 32.89 36.10
C PRO A 20 -9.74 34.22 35.36
N ALA A 21 -8.64 34.38 34.65
CA ALA A 21 -8.46 35.40 33.62
C ALA A 21 -9.22 34.99 32.36
N GLY A 22 -9.93 35.94 31.77
CA GLY A 22 -10.89 35.73 30.69
C GLY A 22 -10.31 35.09 29.44
N GLY A 23 -10.94 34.00 29.00
CA GLY A 23 -10.82 33.47 27.65
C GLY A 23 -11.95 34.01 26.78
N GLY A 24 -11.62 34.82 25.78
CA GLY A 24 -12.55 35.17 24.71
C GLY A 24 -12.79 33.96 23.83
N GLY A 25 -13.96 33.34 23.96
CA GLY A 25 -14.45 32.28 23.09
C GLY A 25 -15.35 32.85 22.00
N PHE A 26 -15.21 32.34 20.78
CA PHE A 26 -16.05 32.67 19.63
C PHE A 26 -17.54 32.38 19.91
N GLN A 27 -18.41 33.40 19.78
CA GLN A 27 -19.85 33.27 19.94
C GLN A 27 -20.56 33.61 18.62
N ILE A 28 -21.40 32.70 18.14
CA ILE A 28 -22.30 32.95 17.00
C ILE A 28 -23.57 33.58 17.57
N ALA A 29 -23.91 34.77 17.08
CA ALA A 29 -25.14 35.47 17.46
C ALA A 29 -26.37 34.71 16.94
N GLN A 30 -27.19 34.20 17.87
CA GLN A 30 -28.50 33.64 17.56
C GLN A 30 -29.57 34.74 17.72
N PRO A 31 -30.37 35.04 16.68
CA PRO A 31 -31.47 35.99 16.84
C PRO A 31 -32.57 35.37 17.72
N PRO A 32 -33.31 36.18 18.51
CA PRO A 32 -34.33 35.67 19.41
C PRO A 32 -35.49 35.05 18.62
N ALA A 33 -35.88 33.84 19.02
CA ALA A 33 -37.01 33.12 18.46
C ALA A 33 -38.33 33.82 18.83
N ALA A 34 -39.02 34.35 17.82
CA ALA A 34 -40.44 34.66 17.90
C ALA A 34 -41.24 33.41 17.54
N ALA A 35 -42.23 33.07 18.36
CA ALA A 35 -43.16 31.97 18.13
C ALA A 35 -44.01 32.22 16.87
N GLY A 36 -44.07 31.25 15.97
CA GLY A 36 -44.95 31.27 14.80
C GLY A 36 -44.66 30.12 13.83
N ALA A 37 -45.67 29.29 13.56
CA ALA A 37 -45.58 28.08 12.76
C ALA A 37 -45.28 28.35 11.27
N ALA A 38 -44.35 27.59 10.69
CA ALA A 38 -44.38 27.18 9.28
C ALA A 38 -43.44 25.98 9.08
N GLN A 39 -43.97 24.96 8.40
CA GLN A 39 -43.29 23.70 8.10
C GLN A 39 -42.06 23.94 7.21
N VAL A 40 -40.90 23.42 7.62
CA VAL A 40 -39.77 23.23 6.70
C VAL A 40 -39.91 21.85 6.08
N ALA A 41 -40.29 21.83 4.80
CA ALA A 41 -40.25 20.65 3.98
C ALA A 41 -38.85 20.01 4.07
N ARG A 42 -38.79 18.78 4.58
CA ARG A 42 -37.59 17.96 4.42
C ARG A 42 -37.44 17.70 2.94
N ALA A 43 -36.36 18.19 2.35
CA ALA A 43 -35.91 17.74 1.04
C ALA A 43 -35.74 16.21 1.09
N GLY A 44 -36.70 15.50 0.53
CA GLY A 44 -36.69 14.05 0.40
C GLY A 44 -35.48 13.63 -0.43
N GLY A 45 -34.74 12.65 0.09
CA GLY A 45 -33.43 12.27 -0.41
C GLY A 45 -33.45 11.73 -1.84
N VAL A 46 -32.54 12.26 -2.66
CA VAL A 46 -32.04 11.64 -3.88
C VAL A 46 -30.65 11.00 -3.66
N GLY A 47 -30.23 10.78 -2.41
CA GLY A 47 -28.92 10.22 -2.06
C GLY A 47 -28.80 8.70 -2.09
N GLY A 48 -29.86 7.96 -2.46
CA GLY A 48 -29.89 6.50 -2.38
C GLY A 48 -29.18 5.77 -3.54
N VAL A 49 -29.20 6.34 -4.74
CA VAL A 49 -28.70 5.64 -5.94
C VAL A 49 -27.21 5.90 -6.17
N MET A 50 -26.75 7.15 -5.96
CA MET A 50 -25.33 7.51 -6.02
C MET A 50 -24.50 6.87 -4.90
N SER A 51 -25.13 6.49 -3.77
CA SER A 51 -24.43 5.79 -2.67
C SER A 51 -24.28 4.30 -2.93
N VAL A 52 -25.21 3.66 -3.63
CA VAL A 52 -25.11 2.23 -3.99
C VAL A 52 -24.10 2.02 -5.11
N ASP A 53 -24.07 2.86 -6.14
CA ASP A 53 -23.01 2.82 -7.17
C ASP A 53 -21.63 3.14 -6.58
N ALA A 54 -21.55 4.04 -5.59
CA ALA A 54 -20.30 4.30 -4.86
C ALA A 54 -19.86 3.12 -3.99
N ILE A 55 -20.79 2.34 -3.41
CA ILE A 55 -20.49 1.12 -2.65
C ILE A 55 -20.12 -0.04 -3.59
N LEU A 56 -20.77 -0.17 -4.75
CA LEU A 56 -20.41 -1.14 -5.79
C LEU A 56 -19.04 -0.82 -6.40
N ALA A 57 -18.75 0.44 -6.72
CA ALA A 57 -17.43 0.87 -7.20
C ALA A 57 -16.32 0.63 -6.17
N LEU A 58 -16.63 0.69 -4.87
CA LEU A 58 -15.69 0.33 -3.79
C LEU A 58 -15.49 -1.19 -3.66
N GLN A 59 -16.45 -2.01 -4.07
CA GLN A 59 -16.35 -3.48 -4.09
C GLN A 59 -15.70 -4.03 -5.36
N ASP A 60 -15.78 -3.30 -6.47
CA ASP A 60 -15.23 -3.70 -7.77
C ASP A 60 -13.69 -3.64 -7.77
N ILE A 61 -13.12 -2.76 -6.94
CA ILE A 61 -11.69 -2.70 -6.68
C ILE A 61 -11.39 -3.62 -5.51
N GLY A 62 -11.21 -4.92 -5.80
CA GLY A 62 -10.97 -5.95 -4.79
C GLY A 62 -10.11 -5.47 -3.61
N GLY A 63 -10.58 -5.71 -2.39
CA GLY A 63 -10.02 -5.11 -1.18
C GLY A 63 -8.53 -5.40 -0.96
N PRO A 64 -7.87 -4.68 -0.02
CA PRO A 64 -6.42 -4.81 0.23
C PRO A 64 -5.95 -6.26 0.44
N LEU A 65 -6.76 -7.09 1.09
CA LEU A 65 -6.45 -8.51 1.32
C LEU A 65 -6.42 -9.33 0.02
N GLU A 66 -7.36 -9.09 -0.88
CA GLU A 66 -7.44 -9.81 -2.15
C GLU A 66 -6.31 -9.36 -3.09
N ARG A 67 -5.98 -8.06 -3.12
CA ARG A 67 -4.79 -7.56 -3.83
C ARG A 67 -3.51 -8.19 -3.30
N ARG A 68 -3.35 -8.28 -1.98
CA ARG A 68 -2.20 -8.95 -1.34
C ARG A 68 -2.15 -10.44 -1.71
N ARG A 69 -3.29 -11.14 -1.68
CA ARG A 69 -3.36 -12.56 -2.04
C ARG A 69 -2.93 -12.79 -3.49
N ARG A 70 -3.39 -11.95 -4.42
CA ARG A 70 -2.97 -12.02 -5.83
C ARG A 70 -1.48 -11.72 -5.99
N ALA A 71 -0.95 -10.71 -5.31
CA ALA A 71 0.47 -10.37 -5.34
C ALA A 71 1.33 -11.54 -4.84
N VAL A 72 0.98 -12.13 -3.69
CA VAL A 72 1.68 -13.32 -3.17
C VAL A 72 1.58 -14.51 -4.15
N GLY A 73 0.43 -14.68 -4.80
CA GLY A 73 0.26 -15.72 -5.82
C GLY A 73 1.15 -15.52 -7.04
N ARG A 74 1.31 -14.29 -7.54
CA ARG A 74 2.24 -13.99 -8.64
C ARG A 74 3.70 -14.11 -8.21
N ALA A 75 4.04 -13.63 -7.02
CA ALA A 75 5.37 -13.78 -6.42
C ALA A 75 5.79 -15.26 -6.29
N GLY A 76 4.87 -16.15 -5.88
CA GLY A 76 5.14 -17.58 -5.87
C GLY A 76 5.47 -18.13 -7.26
N LYS A 77 4.66 -17.78 -8.26
CA LYS A 77 4.87 -18.25 -9.65
C LYS A 77 6.21 -17.80 -10.22
N ILE A 78 6.62 -16.54 -10.04
CA ILE A 78 7.91 -16.07 -10.57
C ILE A 78 9.08 -16.75 -9.85
N LEU A 79 8.97 -17.03 -8.54
CA LEU A 79 9.98 -17.77 -7.80
C LEU A 79 10.11 -19.21 -8.29
N ASP A 80 9.00 -19.88 -8.58
CA ASP A 80 9.01 -21.24 -9.14
C ASP A 80 9.68 -21.24 -10.53
N VAL A 81 9.38 -20.27 -11.38
CA VAL A 81 10.01 -20.13 -12.70
C VAL A 81 11.52 -19.86 -12.57
N LEU A 82 11.93 -19.03 -11.62
CA LEU A 82 13.34 -18.77 -11.34
C LEU A 82 14.06 -20.02 -10.83
N GLU A 83 13.40 -20.86 -10.04
CA GLU A 83 13.94 -22.13 -9.56
C GLU A 83 14.15 -23.11 -10.73
N ASP A 84 13.17 -23.24 -11.62
CA ASP A 84 13.28 -24.07 -12.83
C ASP A 84 14.46 -23.61 -13.71
N VAL A 85 14.56 -22.30 -13.96
CA VAL A 85 15.67 -21.71 -14.72
C VAL A 85 17.02 -21.93 -14.03
N LYS A 86 17.07 -21.82 -12.69
CA LYS A 86 18.30 -22.09 -11.91
C LYS A 86 18.74 -23.54 -12.10
N ILE A 87 17.82 -24.50 -12.01
CA ILE A 87 18.12 -25.91 -12.23
C ILE A 87 18.63 -26.15 -13.66
N ALA A 88 17.93 -25.59 -14.66
CA ALA A 88 18.34 -25.73 -16.06
C ALA A 88 19.72 -25.13 -16.34
N LEU A 89 20.03 -23.96 -15.76
CA LEU A 89 21.36 -23.35 -15.85
C LEU A 89 22.46 -24.19 -15.19
N LEU A 90 22.17 -24.81 -14.05
CA LEU A 90 23.12 -25.70 -13.37
C LEU A 90 23.36 -27.01 -14.13
N SER A 91 22.34 -27.52 -14.81
CA SER A 91 22.45 -28.68 -15.70
C SER A 91 23.12 -28.35 -17.03
N GLY A 92 23.17 -27.08 -17.42
CA GLY A 92 23.66 -26.64 -18.73
C GLY A 92 22.63 -26.74 -19.86
N ASP A 93 21.37 -27.01 -19.53
CA ASP A 93 20.28 -27.32 -20.47
C ASP A 93 19.21 -26.20 -20.53
N VAL A 94 19.59 -24.94 -20.29
CA VAL A 94 18.62 -23.83 -20.35
C VAL A 94 18.09 -23.65 -21.77
N SER A 95 16.78 -23.72 -21.94
CA SER A 95 16.12 -23.60 -23.24
C SER A 95 15.62 -22.17 -23.51
N MET A 96 15.30 -21.88 -24.78
CA MET A 96 14.64 -20.61 -25.13
C MET A 96 13.27 -20.48 -24.46
N ASP A 97 12.52 -21.59 -24.36
CA ASP A 97 11.19 -21.62 -23.76
C ASP A 97 11.23 -21.28 -22.25
N ASP A 98 12.26 -21.74 -21.53
CA ASP A 98 12.46 -21.42 -20.11
C ASP A 98 12.65 -19.91 -19.90
N LEU A 99 13.47 -19.28 -20.76
CA LEU A 99 13.73 -17.85 -20.71
C LEU A 99 12.52 -17.03 -21.14
N GLU A 100 11.74 -17.48 -22.11
CA GLU A 100 10.47 -16.83 -22.48
C GLU A 100 9.44 -16.91 -21.34
N ARG A 101 9.33 -18.06 -20.68
CA ARG A 101 8.45 -18.23 -19.52
C ARG A 101 8.86 -17.30 -18.38
N LEU A 102 10.16 -17.14 -18.14
CA LEU A 102 10.68 -16.16 -17.17
C LEU A 102 10.29 -14.73 -17.52
N LYS A 103 10.44 -14.31 -18.79
CA LYS A 103 10.03 -12.97 -19.22
C LYS A 103 8.53 -12.71 -19.02
N ARG A 104 7.68 -13.69 -19.31
CA ARG A 104 6.23 -13.59 -19.06
C ARG A 104 5.93 -13.44 -17.56
N ALA A 105 6.57 -14.24 -16.71
CA ALA A 105 6.41 -14.16 -15.26
C ALA A 105 6.86 -12.79 -14.70
N VAL A 106 7.97 -12.24 -15.20
CA VAL A 106 8.44 -10.88 -14.85
C VAL A 106 7.41 -9.82 -15.25
N ALA A 107 6.87 -9.91 -16.47
CA ALA A 107 5.85 -8.97 -16.95
C ALA A 107 4.55 -9.03 -16.14
N GLU A 108 4.15 -10.23 -15.69
CA GLU A 108 3.00 -10.42 -14.79
C GLU A 108 3.24 -9.82 -13.40
N GLU A 109 4.44 -9.98 -12.83
CA GLU A 109 4.74 -9.47 -11.48
C GLU A 109 4.73 -7.93 -11.44
N ARG A 110 5.21 -7.29 -12.51
CA ARG A 110 5.15 -5.81 -12.68
C ARG A 110 3.73 -5.27 -12.67
N GLN A 111 2.72 -6.08 -13.00
CA GLN A 111 1.33 -5.63 -12.99
C GLN A 111 0.82 -5.48 -11.54
N GLY A 112 0.80 -4.23 -11.08
CA GLY A 112 0.16 -3.85 -9.81
C GLY A 112 1.09 -3.83 -8.59
N CYS A 113 2.40 -3.59 -8.81
CA CYS A 113 3.33 -3.26 -7.74
C CYS A 113 4.08 -1.97 -8.09
N ASP A 114 4.06 -0.99 -7.17
CA ASP A 114 4.75 0.29 -7.30
C ASP A 114 5.97 0.37 -6.37
N ASP A 115 6.65 -0.77 -6.13
CA ASP A 115 7.85 -0.84 -5.28
C ASP A 115 9.12 -0.70 -6.15
N GLU A 116 9.82 0.43 -5.98
CA GLU A 116 11.07 0.74 -6.71
C GLU A 116 12.16 -0.33 -6.53
N ARG A 117 12.22 -1.00 -5.37
CA ARG A 117 13.22 -2.04 -5.12
C ARG A 117 12.89 -3.31 -5.89
N LEU A 118 11.63 -3.72 -5.89
CA LEU A 118 11.19 -4.88 -6.66
C LEU A 118 11.40 -4.62 -8.15
N GLU A 119 11.02 -3.43 -8.61
CA GLU A 119 11.23 -2.97 -9.97
C GLU A 119 12.71 -3.06 -10.40
N GLY A 120 13.63 -2.64 -9.53
CA GLY A 120 15.07 -2.78 -9.76
C GLY A 120 15.51 -4.25 -9.95
N VAL A 121 15.03 -5.16 -9.09
CA VAL A 121 15.33 -6.60 -9.20
C VAL A 121 14.75 -7.20 -10.47
N LEU A 122 13.52 -6.84 -10.84
CA LEU A 122 12.87 -7.31 -12.06
C LEU A 122 13.62 -6.84 -13.32
N ASN A 123 14.14 -5.61 -13.31
CA ASN A 123 14.99 -5.08 -14.39
C ASN A 123 16.29 -5.89 -14.56
N GLU A 124 16.96 -6.25 -13.46
CA GLU A 124 18.17 -7.09 -13.52
C GLU A 124 17.87 -8.48 -14.07
N ILE A 125 16.79 -9.12 -13.60
CA ILE A 125 16.34 -10.43 -14.09
C ILE A 125 16.07 -10.38 -15.60
N GLU A 126 15.32 -9.38 -16.05
CA GLU A 126 14.94 -9.21 -17.45
C GLU A 126 16.15 -8.97 -18.35
N THR A 127 17.08 -8.12 -17.92
CA THR A 127 18.33 -7.84 -18.65
C THR A 127 19.14 -9.12 -18.82
N ARG A 128 19.28 -9.92 -17.76
CA ARG A 128 20.01 -11.18 -17.81
C ARG A 128 19.32 -12.21 -18.70
N ALA A 129 17.99 -12.36 -18.57
CA ALA A 129 17.22 -13.26 -19.42
C ALA A 129 17.32 -12.90 -20.91
N ALA A 130 17.30 -11.60 -21.25
CA ALA A 130 17.48 -11.13 -22.63
C ALA A 130 18.87 -11.47 -23.18
N VAL A 131 19.92 -11.31 -22.36
CA VAL A 131 21.29 -11.67 -22.74
C VAL A 131 21.42 -13.18 -22.96
N GLU A 132 20.88 -14.01 -22.07
CA GLU A 132 20.94 -15.47 -22.24
C GLU A 132 20.16 -15.93 -23.49
N LEU A 133 19.00 -15.33 -23.76
CA LEU A 133 18.23 -15.64 -24.97
C LEU A 133 19.04 -15.28 -26.23
N ALA A 134 19.67 -14.10 -26.25
CA ALA A 134 20.52 -13.67 -27.36
C ALA A 134 21.75 -14.59 -27.55
N LYS A 135 22.33 -15.13 -26.47
CA LYS A 135 23.41 -16.12 -26.56
C LYS A 135 22.94 -17.42 -27.21
N LEU A 136 21.78 -17.93 -26.80
CA LEU A 136 21.18 -19.14 -27.39
C LEU A 136 20.84 -18.92 -28.87
N GLU A 137 20.26 -17.78 -29.22
CA GLU A 137 19.98 -17.43 -30.62
C GLU A 137 21.26 -17.38 -31.45
N ARG A 138 22.33 -16.78 -30.92
CA ARG A 138 23.63 -16.73 -31.61
C ARG A 138 24.22 -18.11 -31.78
N ALA A 139 24.14 -18.97 -30.77
CA ALA A 139 24.61 -20.35 -30.84
C ALA A 139 23.83 -21.14 -31.91
N ASN A 140 22.51 -20.99 -31.94
CA ASN A 140 21.64 -21.66 -32.92
C ASN A 140 21.90 -21.19 -34.36
N ARG A 141 22.19 -19.89 -34.57
CA ARG A 141 22.56 -19.37 -35.91
C ARG A 141 23.95 -19.80 -36.38
N ALA A 142 24.83 -20.20 -35.46
CA ALA A 142 26.19 -20.61 -35.75
C ALA A 142 26.35 -22.14 -35.93
N ALA A 143 25.34 -22.91 -35.52
CA ALA A 143 25.22 -24.35 -35.73
C ALA A 143 24.65 -24.65 -37.13
#